data_AF-A0A849QFG7-F1
#
_entry.id   AF-A0A849QFG7-F1
#
_cell.length_a   1.000
_cell.length_b   1.000
_cell.length_c   1.000
_cell.angle_alpha   90.00
_cell.angle_beta   90.00
_cell.angle_gamma   90.00
#
_symmetry.space_group_name_H-M   'P 1'
#
loop_
_entity.id
_entity.type
_entity.pdbx_description
1 polymer ?
#
loop_
_entity_poly.entity_id
_entity_poly.type
_entity_poly.pdbx_seq_one_letter_code
_entity_poly.pdbx_strand_id
1 'polypeptide(L)'
;MEKNYHCNCKSGCKNNRCACFKNHEPCDDKCGCADCQNPFNEIDVENYSTCALENINIVKALSQEELDEEHELPCGCESVELKNLLNEYECKECMTVYWYSFCLDEVVQDDTTWHCEICGECRDWREWHCEKCNKCTYGVTFPCQHCGNEGPYQDLV
;
A
#
# COMPACT_ATOMS: atom_id res chain seq x y z
N MET A 1 -8.51 -13.24 -9.44
CA MET A 1 -8.22 -12.54 -10.72
C MET A 1 -7.31 -13.37 -11.65
N GLU A 2 -7.26 -13.08 -12.96
CA GLU A 2 -6.19 -13.59 -13.84
C GLU A 2 -4.90 -12.80 -13.60
N LYS A 3 -3.83 -13.51 -13.26
CA LYS A 3 -2.50 -12.97 -12.96
C LYS A 3 -1.81 -12.43 -14.21
N ASN A 4 -1.21 -11.24 -14.12
CA ASN A 4 -0.59 -10.57 -15.28
C ASN A 4 0.94 -10.63 -15.30
N TYR A 5 1.62 -10.78 -14.15
CA TYR A 5 3.08 -10.62 -14.06
C TYR A 5 3.81 -11.92 -13.72
N HIS A 6 4.74 -12.33 -14.57
CA HIS A 6 5.53 -13.54 -14.37
C HIS A 6 7.01 -13.21 -14.18
N CYS A 7 7.69 -13.90 -13.28
CA CYS A 7 9.10 -13.64 -12.95
C CYS A 7 10.03 -14.80 -13.33
N ASN A 8 11.33 -14.51 -13.40
CA ASN A 8 12.40 -15.49 -13.60
C ASN A 8 13.49 -15.36 -12.53
N CYS A 9 13.13 -14.90 -11.33
CA CYS A 9 14.06 -14.52 -10.29
C CYS A 9 14.84 -15.73 -9.73
N LYS A 10 16.13 -15.51 -9.42
CA LYS A 10 16.97 -16.48 -8.69
C LYS A 10 17.28 -16.03 -7.25
N SER A 11 16.71 -14.91 -6.84
CA SER A 11 16.92 -14.26 -5.53
C SER A 11 15.80 -14.55 -4.52
N GLY A 12 14.95 -15.54 -4.77
CA GLY A 12 13.90 -15.96 -3.85
C GLY A 12 12.64 -15.08 -3.76
N CYS A 13 12.45 -14.10 -4.65
CA CYS A 13 11.19 -13.36 -4.81
C CYS A 13 10.65 -12.60 -3.57
N LYS A 14 11.54 -12.04 -2.73
CA LYS A 14 11.17 -11.41 -1.43
C LYS A 14 11.00 -9.89 -1.43
N ASN A 15 11.18 -9.23 -2.56
CA ASN A 15 11.19 -7.77 -2.65
C ASN A 15 10.86 -7.30 -4.07
N ASN A 16 10.78 -5.98 -4.24
CA ASN A 16 10.38 -5.29 -5.49
C ASN A 16 11.30 -5.53 -6.70
N ARG A 17 12.38 -6.32 -6.56
CA ARG A 17 13.13 -6.85 -7.72
C ARG A 17 12.36 -7.96 -8.45
N CYS A 18 11.44 -8.64 -7.78
CA CYS A 18 10.56 -9.62 -8.41
C CYS A 18 9.32 -8.92 -8.96
N ALA A 19 8.99 -9.19 -10.23
CA ALA A 19 7.80 -8.63 -10.87
C ALA A 19 6.51 -9.07 -10.17
N CYS A 20 6.41 -10.32 -9.71
CA CYS A 20 5.21 -10.77 -8.99
C CYS A 20 5.09 -10.04 -7.65
N PHE A 21 6.16 -10.02 -6.86
CA PHE A 21 6.18 -9.32 -5.56
C PHE A 21 5.84 -7.83 -5.70
N LYS A 22 6.47 -7.14 -6.66
CA LYS A 22 6.25 -5.71 -6.91
C LYS A 22 4.79 -5.38 -7.22
N ASN A 23 4.05 -6.30 -7.82
CA ASN A 23 2.65 -6.08 -8.20
C ASN A 23 1.69 -6.78 -7.22
N HIS A 24 2.16 -7.14 -6.02
CA HIS A 24 1.37 -7.84 -5.00
C HIS A 24 0.72 -9.15 -5.49
N GLU A 25 1.37 -9.85 -6.41
CA GLU A 25 0.89 -11.13 -6.96
C GLU A 25 1.70 -12.32 -6.40
N PRO A 26 1.05 -13.46 -6.13
CA PRO A 26 1.77 -14.71 -5.87
C PRO A 26 2.54 -15.16 -7.11
N CYS A 27 3.64 -15.88 -6.88
CA CYS A 27 4.27 -16.65 -7.95
C CYS A 27 3.42 -17.90 -8.26
N ASP A 28 3.32 -18.27 -9.54
CA ASP A 28 2.56 -19.42 -10.02
C ASP A 28 3.44 -20.34 -10.86
N ASP A 29 2.84 -21.38 -11.44
CA ASP A 29 3.50 -22.39 -12.28
C ASP A 29 4.10 -21.83 -13.57
N LYS A 30 3.63 -20.66 -14.02
CA LYS A 30 4.18 -19.93 -15.17
C LYS A 30 5.43 -19.11 -14.83
N CYS A 31 5.76 -18.92 -13.55
CA CYS A 31 7.02 -18.29 -13.14
C CYS A 31 8.22 -19.25 -13.28
N GLY A 32 9.35 -18.75 -13.80
CA GLY A 32 10.62 -19.48 -13.87
C GLY A 32 11.56 -19.23 -12.67
N CYS A 33 11.01 -18.78 -11.54
CA CYS A 33 11.80 -18.50 -10.35
C CYS A 33 12.35 -19.78 -9.69
N ALA A 34 13.51 -19.66 -9.05
CA ALA A 34 14.09 -20.72 -8.22
C ALA A 34 13.99 -20.34 -6.73
N ASP A 35 13.80 -21.34 -5.86
CA ASP A 35 13.69 -21.20 -4.41
C ASP A 35 12.74 -20.06 -4.01
N CYS A 36 11.53 -20.08 -4.56
CA CYS A 36 10.56 -19.00 -4.38
C CYS A 36 10.16 -18.88 -2.90
N GLN A 37 10.34 -17.70 -2.33
CA GLN A 37 9.95 -17.33 -0.97
C GLN A 37 9.10 -16.05 -1.01
N ASN A 38 8.30 -15.89 -2.07
CA ASN A 38 7.34 -14.79 -2.18
C ASN A 38 6.29 -14.96 -1.07
N PRO A 39 6.17 -14.02 -0.11
CA PRO A 39 5.22 -14.14 0.99
C PRO A 39 3.77 -14.19 0.52
N PHE A 40 3.47 -13.63 -0.67
CA PHE A 40 2.13 -13.65 -1.24
C PHE A 40 1.64 -15.04 -1.68
N ASN A 41 2.53 -16.04 -1.76
CA ASN A 41 2.13 -17.42 -2.09
C ASN A 41 1.31 -18.10 -0.98
N GLU A 42 1.36 -17.57 0.25
CA GLU A 42 0.77 -18.18 1.45
C GLU A 42 -0.44 -17.39 1.97
N ILE A 43 -0.84 -16.32 1.28
CA ILE A 43 -1.95 -15.46 1.70
C ILE A 43 -2.93 -15.27 0.55
N ASP A 44 -4.15 -14.90 0.90
CA ASP A 44 -5.12 -14.38 -0.07
C ASP A 44 -5.00 -12.87 -0.14
N VAL A 45 -4.33 -12.37 -1.19
CA VAL A 45 -4.01 -10.95 -1.37
C VAL A 45 -5.25 -10.05 -1.44
N GLU A 46 -6.42 -10.61 -1.78
CA GLU A 46 -7.69 -9.88 -1.84
C GLU A 46 -8.21 -9.49 -0.44
N ASN A 47 -7.68 -10.10 0.63
CA ASN A 47 -8.04 -9.81 2.02
C ASN A 47 -7.07 -8.83 2.71
N TYR A 48 -6.31 -8.05 1.95
CA TYR A 48 -5.36 -7.09 2.49
C TYR A 48 -5.44 -5.76 1.74
N SER A 49 -5.39 -4.66 2.50
CA SER A 49 -5.20 -3.33 1.95
C SER A 49 -3.84 -3.21 1.28
N THR A 50 -3.71 -2.25 0.36
CA THR A 50 -2.42 -1.96 -0.30
C THR A 50 -1.30 -1.68 0.71
N CYS A 51 -1.60 -0.98 1.81
CA CYS A 51 -0.62 -0.72 2.86
C CYS A 51 -0.16 -2.00 3.56
N ALA A 52 -1.09 -2.91 3.87
CA ALA A 52 -0.76 -4.19 4.49
C ALA A 52 0.08 -5.08 3.54
N LEU A 53 -0.20 -5.04 2.23
CA LEU A 53 0.58 -5.77 1.22
C LEU A 53 2.01 -5.24 1.10
N GLU A 54 2.21 -3.92 1.05
CA GLU A 54 3.55 -3.30 1.02
C GLU A 54 4.33 -3.56 2.33
N ASN A 55 3.61 -3.79 3.44
CA ASN A 55 4.18 -4.14 4.75
C ASN A 55 4.05 -5.64 5.09
N ILE A 56 3.89 -6.52 4.11
CA ILE A 56 3.53 -7.93 4.35
C ILE A 56 4.49 -8.69 5.27
N ASN A 57 5.78 -8.34 5.27
CA ASN A 57 6.75 -8.97 6.17
C ASN A 57 6.50 -8.64 7.64
N ILE A 58 5.99 -7.44 7.93
CA ILE A 58 5.55 -7.03 9.28
C ILE A 58 4.28 -7.80 9.62
N VAL A 59 3.28 -7.76 8.73
CA VAL A 59 1.99 -8.43 8.94
C VAL A 59 2.15 -9.92 9.23
N LYS A 60 3.03 -10.62 8.51
CA LYS A 60 3.32 -12.05 8.75
C LYS A 60 4.12 -12.32 10.03
N ALA A 61 4.78 -11.30 10.58
CA ALA A 61 5.54 -11.41 11.82
C ALA A 61 4.69 -11.10 13.06
N LEU A 62 3.48 -10.54 12.88
CA LEU A 62 2.56 -10.27 13.98
C LEU A 62 2.17 -11.58 14.68
N SER A 63 2.18 -11.52 16.00
CA SER A 63 1.65 -12.55 16.87
C SER A 63 0.12 -12.55 16.87
N GLN A 64 -0.47 -13.65 17.34
CA GLN A 64 -1.92 -13.71 17.52
C GLN A 64 -2.42 -12.65 18.51
N GLU A 65 -1.63 -12.32 19.52
CA GLU A 65 -1.96 -11.28 20.52
C GLU A 65 -2.04 -9.89 19.86
N GLU A 66 -1.09 -9.54 19.00
CA GLU A 66 -1.13 -8.28 18.23
C GLU A 66 -2.28 -8.25 17.22
N LEU A 67 -2.60 -9.39 16.58
CA LEU A 67 -3.71 -9.48 15.63
C LEU A 67 -5.09 -9.36 16.29
N ASP A 68 -5.20 -9.76 17.56
CA ASP A 68 -6.42 -9.67 18.37
C ASP A 68 -6.50 -8.34 19.16
N GLU A 69 -5.52 -7.45 19.03
CA GLU A 69 -5.56 -6.12 19.63
C GLU A 69 -6.71 -5.29 19.03
N GLU A 70 -7.54 -4.72 19.89
CA GLU A 70 -8.65 -3.87 19.47
C GLU A 70 -8.19 -2.43 19.26
N HIS A 71 -8.49 -1.89 18.09
CA HIS A 71 -8.29 -0.48 17.78
C HIS A 71 -9.63 0.26 17.70
N GLU A 72 -9.73 1.40 18.39
CA GLU A 72 -10.89 2.28 18.29
C GLU A 72 -10.95 2.90 16.89
N LEU A 73 -12.10 2.80 16.22
CA LEU A 73 -12.29 3.43 14.93
C LEU A 73 -12.32 4.97 15.08
N PRO A 74 -11.79 5.74 14.11
CA PRO A 74 -11.83 7.21 14.15
C PRO A 74 -13.23 7.83 14.29
N CYS A 75 -14.30 7.12 13.92
CA CYS A 75 -15.67 7.57 14.16
C CYS A 75 -16.13 7.46 15.63
N GLY A 76 -15.41 6.69 16.46
CA GLY A 76 -15.77 6.41 17.86
C GLY A 76 -16.97 5.48 18.03
N CYS A 77 -17.44 4.81 16.96
CA CYS A 77 -18.63 3.96 17.01
C CYS A 77 -18.35 2.56 17.58
N GLU A 78 -17.19 1.97 17.25
CA GLU A 78 -16.79 0.65 17.72
C GLU A 78 -15.25 0.53 17.78
N SER A 79 -14.78 -0.51 18.48
CA SER A 79 -13.39 -0.96 18.41
C SER A 79 -13.34 -2.29 17.66
N VAL A 80 -12.30 -2.47 16.86
CA VAL A 80 -12.17 -3.60 15.94
C VAL A 80 -10.78 -4.21 16.06
N GLU A 81 -10.71 -5.54 16.11
CA GLU A 81 -9.44 -6.27 16.14
C GLU A 81 -8.59 -5.98 14.89
N LEU A 82 -7.28 -5.83 15.05
CA LEU A 82 -6.33 -5.53 13.97
C LEU A 82 -6.48 -6.47 12.77
N LYS A 83 -6.70 -7.77 12.99
CA LYS A 83 -6.89 -8.76 11.91
C LYS A 83 -8.02 -8.42 10.95
N ASN A 84 -9.07 -7.73 11.41
CA ASN A 84 -10.19 -7.31 10.57
C ASN A 84 -9.92 -5.98 9.86
N LEU A 85 -8.90 -5.23 10.30
CA LEU A 85 -8.46 -3.96 9.72
C LEU A 85 -7.28 -4.13 8.75
N LEU A 86 -6.80 -5.37 8.55
CA LEU A 86 -5.81 -5.67 7.51
C LEU A 86 -6.34 -5.41 6.10
N ASN A 87 -7.66 -5.43 5.93
CA ASN A 87 -8.39 -5.00 4.74
C ASN A 87 -9.33 -3.83 5.06
N GLU A 88 -10.05 -3.36 4.05
CA GLU A 88 -11.20 -2.48 4.21
C GLU A 88 -12.26 -3.09 5.16
N TYR A 89 -12.58 -2.33 6.21
CA TYR A 89 -13.59 -2.63 7.19
C TYR A 89 -14.67 -1.56 7.17
N GLU A 90 -15.92 -1.94 6.90
CA GLU A 90 -17.07 -1.03 6.95
C GLU A 90 -17.64 -0.98 8.37
N CYS A 91 -17.62 0.20 8.99
CA CYS A 91 -18.22 0.42 10.31
C CYS A 91 -19.73 0.16 10.29
N LYS A 92 -20.23 -0.61 11.25
CA LYS A 92 -21.63 -1.05 11.28
C LYS A 92 -22.63 0.07 11.57
N GLU A 93 -22.18 1.16 12.17
CA GLU A 93 -23.04 2.28 12.59
C GLU A 93 -23.05 3.42 11.57
N CYS A 94 -21.89 3.86 11.09
CA CYS A 94 -21.78 5.00 10.18
C CYS A 94 -21.50 4.62 8.71
N MET A 95 -21.27 3.33 8.41
CA MET A 95 -20.94 2.81 7.07
C MET A 95 -19.66 3.40 6.46
N THR A 96 -18.81 4.02 7.29
CA THR A 96 -17.51 4.52 6.87
C THR A 96 -16.51 3.36 6.80
N VAL A 97 -15.68 3.35 5.75
CA VAL A 97 -14.66 2.33 5.54
C VAL A 97 -13.33 2.76 6.18
N TYR A 98 -12.75 1.84 6.94
CA TYR A 98 -11.48 2.01 7.65
C TYR A 98 -10.52 0.87 7.34
N TRP A 99 -9.22 1.12 7.47
CA TRP A 99 -8.19 0.09 7.42
C TRP A 99 -6.99 0.52 8.27
N TYR A 100 -6.13 -0.41 8.65
CA TYR A 100 -4.95 -0.13 9.47
C TYR A 100 -3.74 0.26 8.61
N SER A 101 -3.19 1.44 8.86
CA SER A 101 -2.02 1.95 8.17
C SER A 101 -0.74 1.61 8.92
N PHE A 102 0.00 0.62 8.42
CA PHE A 102 1.34 0.29 8.92
C PHE A 102 2.38 1.40 8.69
N CYS A 103 2.12 2.33 7.75
CA CYS A 103 2.98 3.49 7.54
C CYS A 103 2.80 4.58 8.61
N LEU A 104 1.59 4.70 9.16
CA LEU A 104 1.23 5.75 10.12
C LEU A 104 1.01 5.20 11.54
N ASP A 105 0.98 3.87 11.70
CA ASP A 105 0.73 3.17 12.96
C ASP A 105 -0.66 3.49 13.56
N GLU A 106 -1.67 3.65 12.70
CA GLU A 106 -3.03 4.05 13.10
C GLU A 106 -4.12 3.52 12.16
N VAL A 107 -5.37 3.52 12.66
CA VAL A 107 -6.56 3.25 11.83
C VAL A 107 -6.92 4.49 11.04
N VAL A 108 -6.98 4.37 9.72
CA VAL A 108 -7.26 5.47 8.81
C VAL A 108 -8.56 5.26 8.06
N GLN A 109 -9.18 6.36 7.65
CA GLN A 109 -10.40 6.37 6.85
C GLN A 109 -10.07 6.34 5.36
N ASP A 110 -10.72 5.44 4.61
CA ASP A 110 -10.40 5.17 3.21
C ASP A 110 -10.53 6.40 2.28
N ASP A 111 -11.54 7.24 2.49
CA ASP A 111 -11.76 8.45 1.69
C ASP A 111 -10.78 9.60 2.01
N THR A 112 -10.00 9.49 3.10
CA THR A 112 -9.04 10.52 3.52
C THR A 112 -7.59 10.09 3.37
N THR A 113 -7.33 8.81 3.17
CA THR A 113 -5.98 8.25 3.15
C THR A 113 -5.84 7.22 2.04
N TRP A 114 -4.78 7.32 1.26
CA TRP A 114 -4.45 6.35 0.21
C TRP A 114 -2.98 5.93 0.33
N HIS A 115 -2.65 4.73 -0.13
CA HIS A 115 -1.27 4.26 -0.18
C HIS A 115 -0.66 4.50 -1.56
N CYS A 116 0.48 5.19 -1.63
CA CYS A 116 1.18 5.37 -2.89
C CYS A 116 2.10 4.18 -3.17
N GLU A 117 1.70 3.27 -4.05
CA GLU A 117 2.49 2.08 -4.45
C GLU A 117 3.88 2.42 -5.04
N ILE A 118 4.05 3.62 -5.59
CA ILE A 118 5.35 4.03 -6.15
C ILE A 118 6.29 4.53 -5.04
N CYS A 119 5.75 5.25 -4.06
CA CYS A 119 6.54 5.80 -2.96
C CYS A 119 6.64 4.86 -1.74
N GLY A 120 5.75 3.85 -1.64
CA GLY A 120 5.69 2.92 -0.52
C GLY A 120 5.20 3.55 0.79
N GLU A 121 4.41 4.63 0.71
CA GLU A 121 3.96 5.39 1.89
C GLU A 121 2.48 5.79 1.77
N CYS A 122 1.77 5.76 2.89
CA CYS A 122 0.42 6.32 3.02
C CYS A 122 0.45 7.86 2.93
N ARG A 123 -0.58 8.42 2.31
CA ARG A 123 -0.71 9.82 1.95
C ARG A 123 -2.14 10.29 2.22
N ASP A 124 -2.28 11.57 2.48
CA ASP A 124 -3.59 12.23 2.57
C ASP A 124 -4.24 12.28 1.18
N TRP A 125 -5.56 12.16 1.11
CA TRP A 125 -6.37 12.19 -0.12
C TRP A 125 -6.18 13.45 -0.98
N ARG A 126 -5.70 14.56 -0.39
CA ARG A 126 -5.36 15.80 -1.10
C ARG A 126 -4.00 15.74 -1.78
N GLU A 127 -3.21 14.72 -1.51
CA GLU A 127 -1.93 14.47 -2.14
C GLU A 127 -2.06 13.53 -3.32
N TRP A 128 -1.14 13.64 -4.28
CA TRP A 128 -1.08 12.77 -5.44
C TRP A 128 0.38 12.50 -5.84
N HIS A 129 0.62 11.39 -6.54
CA HIS A 129 1.96 11.05 -7.04
C HIS A 129 2.21 11.68 -8.41
N CYS A 130 3.26 12.50 -8.54
CA CYS A 130 3.67 13.04 -9.83
C CYS A 130 4.71 12.13 -10.51
N GLU A 131 4.30 11.45 -11.58
CA GLU A 131 5.18 10.55 -12.34
C GLU A 131 6.46 11.22 -12.86
N LYS A 132 6.39 12.50 -13.25
CA LYS A 132 7.56 13.25 -13.74
C LYS A 132 8.57 13.54 -12.64
N CYS A 133 8.08 13.94 -11.48
CA CYS A 133 8.92 14.30 -10.35
C CYS A 133 9.29 13.04 -9.51
N ASN A 134 8.63 11.90 -9.78
CA ASN A 134 8.69 10.65 -9.03
C ASN A 134 8.54 10.85 -7.51
N LYS A 135 7.59 11.70 -7.09
CA LYS A 135 7.31 12.03 -5.68
C LYS A 135 5.84 12.36 -5.46
N CYS A 136 5.35 12.08 -4.25
CA CYS A 136 4.05 12.57 -3.79
C CYS A 136 4.10 14.08 -3.51
N THR A 137 3.00 14.79 -3.76
CA THR A 137 2.90 16.24 -3.57
C THR A 137 1.50 16.64 -3.12
N TYR A 138 1.42 17.70 -2.30
CA TYR A 138 0.17 18.23 -1.75
C TYR A 138 -0.56 19.19 -2.70
N GLY A 139 -1.86 18.93 -2.91
CA GLY A 139 -2.82 19.80 -3.60
C GLY A 139 -2.60 19.97 -5.10
N VAL A 140 -3.59 20.57 -5.77
CA VAL A 140 -3.44 21.23 -7.09
C VAL A 140 -2.64 22.52 -7.00
N THR A 141 -1.66 22.60 -6.09
CA THR A 141 -0.55 23.50 -6.37
C THR A 141 -0.06 23.10 -7.76
N PHE A 142 0.10 24.08 -8.64
CA PHE A 142 0.47 23.88 -10.04
C PHE A 142 2.02 23.93 -10.18
N PRO A 143 2.85 23.01 -9.63
CA PRO A 143 4.26 22.99 -10.01
C PRO A 143 4.43 22.23 -11.33
N CYS A 144 3.42 21.51 -11.85
CA CYS A 144 3.59 20.68 -13.05
C CYS A 144 3.71 21.49 -14.35
N GLN A 145 3.34 22.78 -14.38
CA GLN A 145 3.65 23.62 -15.55
C GLN A 145 5.17 23.77 -15.77
N HIS A 146 6.00 23.52 -14.73
CA HIS A 146 7.47 23.53 -14.83
C HIS A 146 8.17 22.40 -14.04
N CYS A 147 7.51 21.31 -13.63
CA CYS A 147 8.24 20.22 -12.95
C CYS A 147 9.22 19.57 -13.92
N GLY A 148 10.51 19.76 -13.66
CA GLY A 148 11.62 19.29 -14.50
C GLY A 148 12.01 20.22 -15.65
N ASN A 149 11.42 21.42 -15.77
CA ASN A 149 11.75 22.42 -16.80
C ASN A 149 12.08 23.78 -16.16
N GLU A 150 12.86 24.61 -16.85
CA GLU A 150 13.05 26.01 -16.44
C GLU A 150 11.71 26.77 -16.52
N GLY A 151 11.48 27.62 -15.52
CA GLY A 151 10.35 28.55 -15.51
C GLY A 151 10.48 29.59 -16.63
N PRO A 152 9.38 30.18 -17.12
CA PRO A 152 9.42 31.11 -18.25
C PRO A 152 10.08 32.45 -17.89
N TYR A 153 10.47 32.63 -16.64
CA TYR A 153 11.08 33.84 -16.08
C TYR A 153 12.42 33.57 -15.39
N GLN A 154 12.97 32.35 -15.51
CA GLN A 154 14.18 31.96 -14.79
C GLN A 154 15.46 32.62 -15.37
N ASP A 155 15.38 33.08 -16.63
CA ASP A 155 16.44 33.81 -17.34
C ASP A 155 16.26 35.34 -17.35
N LEU A 156 15.31 35.89 -16.57
CA LEU A 156 15.05 37.34 -16.50
C LEU A 156 15.85 38.06 -15.40
N VAL A 157 16.93 37.45 -14.89
CA VAL A 157 17.82 38.05 -13.88
C VAL A 157 19.24 38.18 -14.40
#